data_AF-A0A1I0TXB2-F1
#
_entry.id   AF-A0A1I0TXB2-F1
#
_cell.length_a   1.000
_cell.length_b   1.000
_cell.length_c   1.000
_cell.angle_alpha   90.00
_cell.angle_beta   90.00
_cell.angle_gamma   90.00
#
_symmetry.space_group_name_H-M   'P 1'
#
loop_
_entity.id
_entity.type
_entity.pdbx_description
1 polymer ?
#
loop_
_entity_poly.entity_id
_entity_poly.type
_entity_poly.pdbx_seq_one_letter_code
_entity_poly.pdbx_strand_id
1 'polypeptide(L)'
;MTPELIQKYRQAAKDGSLPEDENPLLLFAQTGTNLLVRLLDKDVNLVTLIRLTLLERGVNEKGKWIGFEKAKQLRDNLLASRKKITPSNPPKSPQP
;
A
#
# COMPACT_ATOMS: atom_id res chain seq x y z
N MET A 1 -13.57 5.55 -1.06
CA MET A 1 -13.67 6.39 -2.28
C MET A 1 -15.15 6.56 -2.59
N THR A 2 -15.61 7.75 -2.98
CA THR A 2 -17.03 7.97 -3.33
C THR A 2 -17.31 7.61 -4.79
N PRO A 3 -18.58 7.32 -5.17
CA PRO A 3 -18.95 7.05 -6.57
C PRO A 3 -18.56 8.18 -7.54
N GLU A 4 -18.72 9.43 -7.12
CA GLU A 4 -18.40 10.61 -7.92
C GLU A 4 -16.90 10.67 -8.23
N LEU A 5 -16.06 10.33 -7.25
CA LEU A 5 -14.61 10.31 -7.41
C LEU A 5 -14.16 9.18 -8.34
N ILE A 6 -14.80 8.00 -8.27
CA ILE A 6 -14.58 6.91 -9.22
C ILE A 6 -14.91 7.37 -10.64
N GLN A 7 -16.08 8.01 -10.82
CA GLN A 7 -16.50 8.49 -12.13
C GLN A 7 -15.54 9.55 -12.67
N LYS A 8 -15.05 10.45 -11.82
CA LYS A 8 -14.02 11.45 -12.18
C LYS A 8 -12.77 10.77 -12.74
N TYR A 9 -12.22 9.76 -12.05
CA TYR A 9 -11.02 9.05 -12.52
C TYR A 9 -11.24 8.26 -13.81
N ARG A 10 -12.44 7.70 -14.01
CA ARG A 10 -12.82 7.02 -15.26
C ARG A 10 -12.91 8.00 -16.42
N GLN A 11 -13.50 9.18 -16.17
CA GLN A 11 -13.63 10.21 -17.20
C GLN A 11 -12.26 10.75 -17.59
N ALA A 12 -11.42 11.08 -16.59
CA ALA A 12 -10.07 11.58 -16.82
C ALA A 12 -9.14 10.59 -17.57
N ALA A 13 -9.37 9.29 -17.40
CA ALA A 13 -8.69 8.27 -18.21
C ALA A 13 -9.17 8.25 -19.67
N LYS A 14 -10.48 8.44 -19.90
CA LYS A 14 -11.07 8.39 -21.25
C LYS A 14 -10.68 9.58 -22.11
N ASP A 15 -10.57 10.75 -21.51
CA ASP A 15 -10.20 11.98 -22.23
C ASP A 15 -8.69 12.26 -22.23
N GLY A 16 -7.89 11.44 -21.53
CA GLY A 16 -6.45 11.57 -21.45
C GLY A 16 -5.97 12.74 -20.58
N SER A 17 -6.85 13.33 -19.76
CA SER A 17 -6.51 14.46 -18.88
C SER A 17 -5.73 14.07 -17.62
N LEU A 18 -5.65 12.77 -17.30
CA LEU A 18 -4.86 12.24 -16.20
C LEU A 18 -3.87 11.18 -16.71
N PRO A 19 -2.56 11.34 -16.44
CA PRO A 19 -1.57 10.30 -16.73
C PRO A 19 -1.94 8.96 -16.07
N GLU A 20 -1.66 7.85 -16.75
CA GLU A 20 -2.04 6.52 -16.26
C GLU A 20 -1.40 6.16 -14.92
N ASP A 21 -0.16 6.59 -14.71
CA ASP A 21 0.62 6.41 -13.48
C ASP A 21 0.17 7.29 -12.32
N GLU A 22 -0.71 8.26 -12.58
CA GLU A 22 -1.40 9.06 -11.56
C GLU A 22 -2.83 8.58 -11.30
N ASN A 23 -3.35 7.64 -12.11
CA ASN A 23 -4.73 7.15 -11.98
C ASN A 23 -4.81 5.98 -10.99
N PRO A 24 -5.40 6.17 -9.79
CA PRO A 24 -5.46 5.11 -8.79
C PRO A 24 -6.28 3.90 -9.26
N LEU A 25 -7.26 4.08 -10.15
CA LEU A 25 -8.05 2.95 -10.66
C LEU A 25 -7.22 2.06 -11.59
N LEU A 26 -6.36 2.66 -12.41
CA LEU A 26 -5.49 1.91 -13.32
C LEU A 26 -4.34 1.22 -12.57
N LEU A 27 -3.71 1.93 -11.63
CA LEU A 27 -2.67 1.37 -10.78
C LEU A 27 -3.15 0.15 -9.99
N PHE A 28 -4.36 0.20 -9.43
CA PHE A 28 -4.93 -0.95 -8.72
C PHE A 28 -5.43 -2.05 -9.67
N ALA A 29 -5.86 -1.71 -10.90
CA ALA A 29 -6.22 -2.72 -11.90
C ALA A 29 -5.03 -3.57 -12.35
N GLN A 30 -3.81 -3.02 -12.27
CA GLN A 30 -2.56 -3.74 -12.54
C GLN A 30 -2.06 -4.57 -11.34
N THR A 31 -2.70 -4.45 -10.17
CA THR A 31 -2.30 -5.18 -8.96
C THR A 31 -2.81 -6.62 -9.00
N GLY A 32 -1.96 -7.58 -8.63
CA GLY A 32 -2.33 -9.00 -8.65
C GLY A 32 -3.49 -9.36 -7.70
N THR A 33 -4.46 -10.14 -8.20
CA THR A 33 -5.68 -10.53 -7.48
C THR A 33 -5.41 -11.12 -6.10
N ASN A 34 -4.42 -12.02 -5.98
CA ASN A 34 -4.06 -12.64 -4.70
C ASN A 34 -3.64 -11.60 -3.65
N LEU A 35 -2.92 -10.55 -4.04
CA LEU A 35 -2.55 -9.49 -3.11
C LEU A 35 -3.80 -8.71 -2.66
N LEU A 36 -4.70 -8.37 -3.59
CA LEU A 36 -5.95 -7.66 -3.27
C LEU A 36 -6.81 -8.42 -2.26
N VAL A 37 -6.93 -9.74 -2.42
CA VAL A 37 -7.65 -10.60 -1.46
C VAL A 37 -6.98 -10.58 -0.09
N ARG A 38 -5.65 -10.76 -0.03
CA ARG A 38 -4.89 -10.74 1.25
C ARG A 38 -4.96 -9.39 1.97
N LEU A 39 -5.11 -8.28 1.22
CA LEU A 39 -5.33 -6.96 1.80
C LEU A 39 -6.73 -6.84 2.43
N LEU A 40 -7.76 -7.47 1.85
CA LEU A 40 -9.11 -7.54 2.45
C LEU A 40 -9.12 -8.39 3.72
N ASP A 41 -8.39 -9.52 3.71
CA ASP A 41 -8.28 -10.44 4.85
C ASP A 41 -7.45 -9.88 6.01
N LYS A 42 -6.84 -8.69 5.85
CA LYS A 42 -5.92 -8.05 6.80
C LYS A 42 -4.67 -8.89 7.13
N ASP A 43 -4.42 -9.97 6.39
CA ASP A 43 -3.17 -10.74 6.42
C ASP A 43 -1.98 -9.83 6.07
N VAL A 44 -2.20 -8.96 5.09
CA VAL A 44 -1.23 -7.93 4.69
C VAL A 44 -1.78 -6.55 5.08
N ASN A 45 -1.03 -5.83 5.91
CA ASN A 45 -1.41 -4.48 6.31
C ASN A 45 -0.95 -3.45 5.25
N LEU A 46 -1.89 -2.98 4.44
CA LEU A 46 -1.64 -2.02 3.35
C LEU A 46 -0.87 -0.78 3.81
N VAL A 47 -1.28 -0.18 4.93
CA VAL A 47 -0.66 1.07 5.44
C VAL A 47 0.81 0.84 5.79
N THR A 48 1.14 -0.34 6.32
CA THR A 48 2.53 -0.70 6.63
C THR A 48 3.34 -0.88 5.35
N LEU A 49 2.78 -1.53 4.32
CA LEU A 49 3.44 -1.62 3.01
C LEU A 49 3.70 -0.24 2.42
N ILE A 50 2.69 0.65 2.42
CA ILE A 50 2.84 2.02 1.92
C ILE A 50 3.98 2.74 2.65
N ARG A 51 4.02 2.66 3.98
CA ARG A 51 5.09 3.26 4.80
C ARG A 51 6.46 2.72 4.43
N LEU A 52 6.61 1.40 4.30
CA LEU A 52 7.87 0.79 3.91
C LEU A 52 8.30 1.29 2.52
N THR A 53 7.41 1.29 1.54
CA THR A 53 7.74 1.74 0.17
C THR A 53 8.09 3.23 0.12
N LEU A 54 7.45 4.08 0.93
CA LEU A 54 7.82 5.50 1.06
C LEU A 54 9.24 5.66 1.65
N LEU A 55 9.56 4.88 2.69
CA LEU A 55 10.88 4.91 3.32
C LEU A 55 11.99 4.36 2.40
N GLU A 56 11.71 3.32 1.61
CA GLU A 56 12.65 2.86 0.56
C GLU A 56 12.94 3.96 -0.48
N ARG A 57 11.98 4.86 -0.69
CA ARG A 57 12.14 6.05 -1.55
C ARG A 57 12.72 7.26 -0.82
N GLY A 58 13.16 7.13 0.44
CA GLY A 58 13.74 8.23 1.21
C GLY A 58 12.74 9.33 1.61
N VAL A 59 11.43 9.06 1.54
CA VAL A 59 10.37 10.03 1.87
C VAL A 59 9.56 9.58 3.09
N ASN A 60 8.99 10.55 3.81
CA ASN A 60 8.11 10.28 4.95
C ASN A 60 6.64 10.16 4.54
N GLU A 61 5.74 9.93 5.51
CA GLU A 61 4.29 9.80 5.30
C GLU A 61 3.60 11.04 4.72
N LYS A 62 4.28 12.20 4.75
CA LYS A 62 3.81 13.45 4.13
C LYS A 62 4.38 13.66 2.72
N GLY A 63 5.10 12.68 2.18
CA GLY A 63 5.80 12.77 0.89
C GLY A 63 7.05 13.66 0.91
N LYS A 64 7.51 14.10 2.09
CA LYS A 64 8.71 14.96 2.20
C LYS A 64 9.97 14.09 2.17
N TRP A 65 10.95 14.49 1.35
CA TRP A 65 12.28 13.92 1.35
C TRP A 65 12.96 14.09 2.71
N ILE A 66 13.47 12.98 3.26
CA ILE A 66 14.16 12.92 4.56
C ILE A 66 15.56 12.30 4.48
N GLY A 67 15.97 11.84 3.29
CA GLY A 67 17.25 11.15 3.07
C GLY A 67 17.20 9.67 3.46
N PHE A 68 18.05 8.87 2.82
CA PHE A 68 18.06 7.41 2.97
C PHE A 68 18.43 6.95 4.38
N GLU A 69 19.38 7.62 5.05
CA GLU A 69 19.79 7.23 6.41
C GLU A 69 18.65 7.37 7.43
N LYS A 70 17.96 8.51 7.40
CA LYS A 70 16.81 8.73 8.29
C LYS A 70 15.66 7.81 7.95
N ALA A 71 15.42 7.57 6.66
CA ALA A 71 14.37 6.66 6.22
C ALA A 71 14.64 5.20 6.67
N LYS A 72 15.90 4.75 6.59
CA LYS A 72 16.36 3.45 7.09
C LYS A 72 16.10 3.31 8.60
N GLN A 73 16.48 4.31 9.40
CA GLN A 73 16.21 4.29 10.84
C GLN A 73 14.71 4.15 11.15
N LEU A 74 13.86 4.90 10.47
CA LEU A 74 12.40 4.81 10.65
C LEU A 74 11.86 3.45 10.20
N ARG A 75 12.38 2.90 9.11
CA ARG A 75 12.00 1.57 8.61
C ARG A 75 12.34 0.48 9.61
N ASP A 76 13.57 0.50 10.14
CA ASP A 76 14.05 -0.50 11.07
C ASP A 76 13.23 -0.45 12.38
N ASN A 77 12.86 0.76 12.85
CA ASN A 77 11.97 0.95 13.99
C ASN A 77 10.55 0.42 13.73
N LEU A 78 10.00 0.64 12.53
CA LEU A 78 8.69 0.15 12.13
C LEU A 78 8.63 -1.39 12.14
N LEU A 79 9.68 -2.04 11.63
CA LEU A 79 9.81 -3.50 11.60
C LEU A 79 10.05 -4.07 13.00
N ALA A 80 10.86 -3.41 13.84
CA ALA A 80 11.12 -3.83 15.20
C ALA A 80 9.88 -3.76 16.10
N SER A 81 9.02 -2.75 15.90
CA SER A 81 7.77 -2.58 16.64
C SER A 81 6.76 -3.70 16.38
N ARG A 82 6.82 -4.34 15.21
CA ARG A 82 5.96 -5.49 14.87
C ARG A 82 6.39 -6.81 15.48
N LYS A 83 7.69 -7.02 15.76
CA LYS A 83 8.16 -8.26 16.42
C LYS A 83 7.61 -8.43 17.83
N LYS A 84 7.10 -7.37 18.46
CA LYS A 84 6.47 -7.41 19.79
C LYS A 84 4.98 -7.81 19.76
N ILE A 85 4.38 -7.91 18.58
CA ILE A 85 2.97 -8.31 18.40
C ILE A 85 2.99 -9.55 17.51
N THR A 86 3.16 -10.72 18.13
CA THR A 86 2.96 -12.02 17.47
C THR A 86 1.55 -12.11 16.85
N PRO A 87 1.40 -12.71 15.66
CA PRO A 87 0.09 -12.92 15.07
C PRO A 87 -0.72 -13.90 15.93
N SER A 88 -1.90 -13.47 16.38
CA SER A 88 -2.83 -14.23 17.22
C SER A 88 -3.65 -15.27 16.45
N ASN A 89 -3.29 -15.62 15.22
CA ASN A 89 -3.99 -16.68 14.47
C ASN A 89 -2.97 -17.56 13.73
N PRO A 90 -2.91 -18.86 14.04
CA PRO A 90 -2.19 -19.81 13.20
C PRO A 90 -2.86 -19.90 11.82
N PRO A 91 -2.11 -20.24 10.75
CA PRO A 91 -2.70 -20.50 9.45
C PRO A 91 -3.78 -21.57 9.61
N LYS A 92 -5.00 -21.30 9.13
CA LYS A 92 -6.04 -22.33 9.04
C LYS A 92 -5.47 -23.44 8.17
N SER A 93 -5.33 -24.62 8.75
CA SER A 93 -4.99 -25.85 8.05
C SER A 93 -5.90 -25.99 6.83
N PRO A 94 -5.40 -26.40 5.66
CA PRO A 94 -6.28 -26.78 4.57
C PRO A 94 -7.17 -27.92 5.08
N GLN A 95 -8.50 -27.71 5.06
CA GLN A 95 -9.45 -28.78 5.35
C GLN A 95 -9.40 -29.81 4.21
N PRO A 96 -9.52 -31.12 4.53
CA PRO A 96 -9.38 -32.22 3.58
C PRO A 96 -10.50 -32.24 2.53
#